data_AF-A0A1E7FHY3-F1
#
_entry.id   AF-A0A1E7FHY3-F1
#
_cell.length_a   1.000
_cell.length_b   1.000
_cell.length_c   1.000
_cell.angle_alpha   90.00
_cell.angle_beta   90.00
_cell.angle_gamma   90.00
#
_symmetry.space_group_name_H-M   'P 1'
#
loop_
_entity.id
_entity.type
_entity.pdbx_description
1 polymer ?
#
loop_
_entity_poly.entity_id
_entity_poly.type
_entity_poly.pdbx_seq_one_letter_code
_entity_poly.pdbx_strand_id
1 'polypeptide(L)'
;MTSSSTTLTATLSTSTTSTPTSTQTEQQQQQIFKKPPYFKSSYYTFLVATFLAYSIGVGYYVSTRPRGKWRSPFSYHPFLMTVGMIGMMGIGAITKKLGGYTNTKMHGIIASTGYLFACGGLYAIYQNKNLMERNHFTSIHGKIGIVVMVTFLGPLLAGGVVLHPDFGVDKTNKLIRTVHKMVSRFLMCVAWGNSIYGLYGIRSEHPMELFLYGVPLLMLMPITLM
;
A
#
# COMPACT_ATOMS: atom_id res chain seq x y z
N MET A 1 -49.83 -22.32 -72.56
CA MET A 1 -49.37 -22.14 -71.16
C MET A 1 -47.99 -21.53 -71.21
N THR A 2 -47.91 -20.21 -71.11
CA THR A 2 -46.68 -19.41 -71.24
C THR A 2 -46.29 -18.92 -69.84
N SER A 3 -45.22 -19.48 -69.28
CA SER A 3 -44.67 -19.10 -67.98
C SER A 3 -43.73 -17.91 -68.14
N SER A 4 -44.15 -16.74 -67.65
CA SER A 4 -43.36 -15.52 -67.60
C SER A 4 -42.47 -15.53 -66.35
N SER A 5 -41.15 -15.55 -66.55
CA SER A 5 -40.16 -15.43 -65.47
C SER A 5 -39.85 -13.97 -65.20
N THR A 6 -40.21 -13.50 -64.00
CA THR A 6 -39.94 -12.13 -63.53
C THR A 6 -38.61 -12.08 -62.81
N THR A 7 -37.60 -11.49 -63.44
CA THR A 7 -36.28 -11.26 -62.83
C THR A 7 -36.32 -9.98 -61.99
N LEU A 8 -36.20 -10.11 -60.66
CA LEU A 8 -36.07 -8.99 -59.72
C LEU A 8 -34.60 -8.63 -59.55
N THR A 9 -34.20 -7.47 -60.06
CA THR A 9 -32.87 -6.89 -59.90
C THR A 9 -32.80 -6.16 -58.55
N ALA A 10 -32.07 -6.72 -57.59
CA ALA A 10 -31.84 -6.10 -56.28
C ALA A 10 -30.73 -5.04 -56.39
N THR A 11 -31.10 -3.77 -56.25
CA THR A 11 -30.17 -2.64 -56.23
C THR A 11 -29.52 -2.54 -54.84
N LEU A 12 -28.25 -2.92 -54.74
CA LEU A 12 -27.46 -2.83 -53.51
C LEU A 12 -27.00 -1.38 -53.30
N SER A 13 -27.67 -0.64 -52.43
CA SER A 13 -27.27 0.71 -52.02
C SER A 13 -26.15 0.63 -50.97
N THR A 14 -24.92 0.88 -51.40
CA THR A 14 -23.73 1.04 -50.54
C THR A 14 -23.85 2.34 -49.74
N SER A 15 -24.32 2.24 -48.50
CA SER A 15 -24.23 3.32 -47.53
C SER A 15 -22.79 3.44 -47.02
N THR A 16 -22.06 4.45 -47.50
CA THR A 16 -20.78 4.88 -46.93
C THR A 16 -21.02 5.44 -45.53
N THR A 17 -20.90 4.58 -44.52
CA THR A 17 -20.83 4.99 -43.11
C THR A 17 -19.52 5.74 -42.90
N SER A 18 -19.59 7.06 -42.87
CA SER A 18 -18.48 7.92 -42.47
C SER A 18 -18.12 7.63 -41.02
N THR A 19 -16.96 7.02 -40.82
CA THR A 19 -16.37 6.77 -39.50
C THR A 19 -16.16 8.12 -38.79
N PRO A 20 -16.82 8.38 -37.65
CA PRO A 20 -16.57 9.60 -36.90
C PRO A 20 -15.14 9.57 -36.35
N THR A 21 -14.37 10.56 -36.76
CA THR A 21 -13.00 10.90 -36.35
C THR A 21 -12.82 10.79 -34.83
N SER A 22 -12.08 9.77 -34.39
CA SER A 22 -11.82 9.41 -32.99
C SER A 22 -10.92 10.39 -32.23
N THR A 23 -10.49 11.49 -32.85
CA THR A 23 -9.42 12.36 -32.33
C THR A 23 -9.90 13.37 -31.28
N GLN A 24 -11.20 13.70 -31.24
CA GLN A 24 -11.70 14.73 -30.31
C GLN A 24 -12.03 14.19 -28.91
N THR A 25 -12.38 12.91 -28.76
CA THR A 25 -12.71 12.32 -27.46
C THR A 25 -11.45 12.16 -26.58
N GLU A 26 -10.28 11.87 -27.16
CA GLU A 26 -9.02 11.77 -26.41
C GLU A 26 -8.55 13.11 -25.84
N GLN A 27 -8.71 14.21 -26.58
CA GLN A 27 -8.27 15.53 -26.13
C GLN A 27 -9.18 16.11 -25.04
N GLN A 28 -10.49 15.83 -25.09
CA GLN A 28 -11.42 16.23 -24.03
C GLN A 28 -11.20 15.44 -22.72
N GLN A 29 -10.76 14.18 -22.80
CA GLN A 29 -10.45 13.38 -21.61
C GLN A 29 -9.16 13.83 -20.90
N GLN A 30 -8.24 14.50 -21.61
CA GLN A 30 -7.01 15.07 -21.03
C GLN A 30 -7.24 16.40 -20.29
N GLN A 31 -8.27 17.18 -20.65
CA GLN A 31 -8.47 18.52 -20.08
C GLN A 31 -9.21 18.55 -18.72
N ILE A 32 -9.74 17.41 -18.23
CA ILE A 32 -10.40 17.32 -16.91
C ILE A 32 -9.49 16.67 -15.86
N PHE A 33 -8.17 16.82 -16.00
CA PHE A 33 -7.24 16.56 -14.90
C PHE A 33 -6.72 17.88 -14.34
N LYS A 34 -7.53 18.52 -13.49
CA LYS A 34 -7.02 19.54 -12.56
C LYS A 34 -5.80 18.95 -11.86
N LYS A 35 -4.61 19.51 -12.13
CA LYS A 35 -3.37 19.09 -11.46
C LYS A 35 -3.63 19.16 -9.95
N PRO A 36 -3.46 18.05 -9.20
CA PRO A 36 -3.65 18.09 -7.76
C PRO A 36 -2.72 19.14 -7.15
N PRO A 37 -3.08 19.74 -6.00
CA PRO A 37 -2.20 20.67 -5.31
C PRO A 37 -0.84 20.00 -5.09
N TYR A 38 0.17 20.50 -5.79
CA TYR A 38 1.50 19.91 -5.81
C TYR A 38 2.11 20.09 -4.43
N PHE A 39 2.40 18.98 -3.73
CA PHE A 39 3.23 19.05 -2.54
C PHE A 39 4.54 19.75 -2.91
N LYS A 40 4.94 20.78 -2.15
CA LYS A 40 6.26 21.39 -2.34
C LYS A 40 7.32 20.29 -2.21
N SER A 41 8.19 20.18 -3.20
CA SER A 41 9.20 19.10 -3.29
C SER A 41 10.01 18.95 -2.01
N SER A 42 10.40 20.07 -1.38
CA SER A 42 11.12 20.08 -0.10
C SER A 42 10.36 19.42 1.06
N TYR A 43 9.04 19.62 1.13
CA TYR A 43 8.21 19.02 2.18
C TYR A 43 8.09 17.50 1.99
N TYR A 44 7.91 17.04 0.76
CA TYR A 44 7.92 15.61 0.45
C TYR A 44 9.25 14.95 0.84
N THR A 45 10.37 15.55 0.44
CA THR A 45 11.71 15.04 0.79
C THR A 45 11.91 14.98 2.31
N PHE A 46 11.47 16.01 3.03
CA PHE A 46 11.52 16.02 4.49
C PHE A 46 10.70 14.88 5.11
N LEU A 47 9.48 14.64 4.63
CA LEU A 47 8.66 13.52 5.12
C LEU A 47 9.28 12.16 4.84
N VAL A 48 9.81 11.95 3.64
CA VAL A 48 10.50 10.70 3.29
C VAL A 48 11.72 10.48 4.17
N ALA A 49 12.55 11.51 4.35
CA ALA A 49 13.71 11.45 5.24
C ALA A 49 13.30 11.15 6.68
N THR A 50 12.21 11.76 7.16
CA THR A 50 11.66 11.50 8.51
C THR A 50 11.22 10.06 8.67
N PHE A 51 10.46 9.50 7.71
CA PHE A 51 10.06 8.09 7.75
C PHE A 51 11.25 7.13 7.71
N LEU A 52 12.25 7.40 6.87
CA LEU A 52 13.46 6.58 6.79
C LEU A 52 14.26 6.64 8.09
N ALA A 53 14.57 7.84 8.58
CA ALA A 53 15.33 8.04 9.81
C ALA A 53 14.61 7.43 11.02
N TYR A 54 13.30 7.67 11.14
CA TYR A 54 12.47 7.07 12.20
C TYR A 54 12.49 5.54 12.10
N SER A 55 12.15 4.99 10.94
CA SER A 55 11.96 3.54 10.84
C SER A 55 13.26 2.74 10.99
N ILE A 56 14.38 3.25 10.47
CA ILE A 56 15.70 2.65 10.65
C ILE A 56 16.21 2.86 12.07
N GLY A 57 16.19 4.10 12.58
CA GLY A 57 16.75 4.43 13.90
C GLY A 57 15.97 3.80 15.04
N VAL A 58 14.65 3.99 15.06
CA VAL A 58 13.77 3.44 16.09
C VAL A 58 13.65 1.92 15.93
N GLY A 59 13.54 1.42 14.69
CA GLY A 59 13.55 -0.01 14.43
C GLY A 59 14.81 -0.67 14.97
N TYR A 60 15.99 -0.11 14.68
CA TYR A 60 17.26 -0.61 15.20
C TYR A 60 17.32 -0.55 16.73
N TYR A 61 16.89 0.57 17.32
CA TYR A 61 16.88 0.76 18.76
C TYR A 61 16.01 -0.29 19.47
N VAL A 62 14.76 -0.48 19.03
CA VAL A 62 13.84 -1.47 19.64
C VAL A 62 14.39 -2.89 19.49
N SER A 63 14.98 -3.20 18.34
CA SER A 63 15.49 -4.54 18.01
C SER A 63 16.72 -4.95 18.80
N THR A 64 17.40 -3.99 19.43
CA THR A 64 18.60 -4.20 20.24
C THR A 64 18.31 -4.20 21.76
N ARG A 65 17.05 -4.24 22.20
CA ARG A 65 16.69 -4.26 23.64
C ARG A 65 16.01 -5.58 24.07
N PRO A 66 16.10 -5.97 25.36
CA PRO A 66 16.94 -5.42 26.42
C PRO A 66 18.39 -5.94 26.42
N ARG A 67 18.64 -7.13 25.87
CA ARG A 67 19.97 -7.78 25.78
C ARG A 67 20.41 -7.93 24.32
N GLY A 68 20.44 -6.81 23.61
CA GLY A 68 20.75 -6.75 22.18
C GLY A 68 22.08 -7.38 21.80
N LYS A 69 22.03 -8.11 20.69
CA LYS A 69 23.15 -8.33 19.75
C LYS A 69 22.65 -9.11 18.51
N TRP A 70 21.43 -8.85 18.03
CA TRP A 70 20.83 -9.63 16.93
C TRP A 70 20.97 -11.15 17.12
N ARG A 71 20.96 -11.59 18.40
CA ARG A 71 21.31 -12.96 18.80
C ARG A 71 20.16 -13.93 18.65
N SER A 72 18.95 -13.41 18.50
CA SER A 72 17.74 -14.20 18.31
C SER A 72 17.00 -13.71 17.07
N PRO A 73 16.30 -14.61 16.37
CA PRO A 73 15.43 -14.21 15.26
C PRO A 73 14.39 -13.17 15.70
N PHE A 74 14.00 -13.12 16.98
CA PHE A 74 13.11 -12.09 17.51
C PHE A 74 13.58 -10.67 17.20
N SER A 75 14.88 -10.35 17.26
CA SER A 75 15.37 -8.99 16.98
C SER A 75 15.01 -8.51 15.56
N TYR A 76 14.92 -9.41 14.58
CA TYR A 76 14.53 -9.04 13.22
C TYR A 76 13.04 -8.70 13.09
N HIS A 77 12.19 -9.20 13.99
CA HIS A 77 10.76 -8.94 13.94
C HIS A 77 10.40 -7.46 14.09
N PRO A 78 10.68 -6.78 15.22
CA PRO A 78 10.33 -5.37 15.38
C PRO A 78 11.11 -4.48 14.40
N PHE A 79 12.33 -4.84 13.99
CA PHE A 79 13.08 -4.11 12.96
C PHE A 79 12.34 -4.11 11.63
N LEU A 80 12.09 -5.30 11.09
CA LEU A 80 11.49 -5.46 9.76
C LEU A 80 10.04 -4.98 9.74
N MET A 81 9.29 -5.15 10.83
CA MET A 81 7.96 -4.58 10.96
C MET A 81 7.99 -3.05 10.98
N THR A 82 8.94 -2.42 11.68
CA THR A 82 9.04 -0.95 11.72
C THR A 82 9.51 -0.40 10.36
N VAL A 83 10.51 -1.00 9.74
CA VAL A 83 10.98 -0.60 8.39
C VAL A 83 9.89 -0.82 7.35
N GLY A 84 9.27 -2.00 7.31
CA GLY A 84 8.27 -2.35 6.31
C GLY A 84 6.93 -1.65 6.52
N MET A 85 6.27 -1.91 7.65
CA MET A 85 4.88 -1.48 7.91
C MET A 85 4.74 -0.02 8.30
N ILE A 86 5.78 0.61 8.86
CA ILE A 86 5.75 2.04 9.19
C ILE A 86 6.51 2.85 8.16
N GLY A 87 7.80 2.56 7.95
CA GLY A 87 8.65 3.31 7.03
C GLY A 87 8.16 3.23 5.60
N MET A 88 8.25 2.05 4.98
CA MET A 88 7.96 1.89 3.55
C MET A 88 6.47 2.10 3.24
N MET A 89 5.55 1.54 4.03
CA MET A 89 4.11 1.77 3.80
C MET A 89 3.74 3.26 3.98
N GLY A 90 4.31 3.95 4.96
CA GLY A 90 4.14 5.39 5.15
C GLY A 90 4.64 6.21 3.96
N ILE A 91 5.87 5.92 3.49
CA ILE A 91 6.45 6.53 2.30
C ILE A 91 5.59 6.26 1.08
N GLY A 92 5.18 5.01 0.84
CA GLY A 92 4.31 4.64 -0.27
C GLY A 92 3.02 5.45 -0.26
N ALA A 93 2.38 5.60 0.90
CA ALA A 93 1.14 6.37 1.04
C ALA A 93 1.33 7.86 0.70
N ILE A 94 2.40 8.51 1.16
CA ILE A 94 2.67 9.93 0.82
C ILE A 94 3.11 10.09 -0.64
N THR A 95 3.87 9.15 -1.21
CA THR A 95 4.24 9.16 -2.64
C THR A 95 2.99 9.12 -3.52
N LYS A 96 1.96 8.34 -3.15
CA LYS A 96 0.70 8.30 -3.91
C LYS A 96 0.00 9.66 -3.99
N LYS A 97 0.13 10.50 -2.95
CA LYS A 97 -0.49 11.83 -2.87
C LYS A 97 0.09 12.83 -3.86
N LEU A 98 1.33 12.61 -4.33
CA LEU A 98 1.93 13.42 -5.39
C LEU A 98 1.15 13.31 -6.73
N GLY A 99 0.36 12.25 -6.89
CA GLY A 99 -0.41 12.02 -8.11
C GLY A 99 0.45 11.68 -9.32
N GLY A 100 -0.19 11.44 -10.46
CA GLY A 100 0.52 11.08 -11.70
C GLY A 100 0.92 9.60 -11.80
N TYR A 101 1.35 9.24 -13.00
CA TYR A 101 1.67 7.87 -13.39
C TYR A 101 2.88 7.32 -12.62
N THR A 102 4.02 8.00 -12.69
CA THR A 102 5.28 7.55 -12.08
C THR A 102 5.14 7.35 -10.57
N ASN A 103 4.53 8.30 -9.87
CA ASN A 103 4.34 8.20 -8.41
C ASN A 103 3.35 7.08 -8.03
N THR A 104 2.39 6.76 -8.90
CA THR A 104 1.49 5.62 -8.67
C THR A 104 2.22 4.29 -8.80
N LYS A 105 3.16 4.15 -9.74
CA LYS A 105 4.03 2.97 -9.83
C LYS A 105 4.95 2.88 -8.63
N MET A 106 5.60 3.97 -8.26
CA MET A 106 6.48 4.03 -7.09
C MET A 106 5.74 3.68 -5.80
N HIS A 107 4.51 4.17 -5.61
CA HIS A 107 3.64 3.78 -4.49
C HIS A 107 3.47 2.25 -4.41
N GLY A 108 3.11 1.61 -5.53
CA GLY A 108 2.94 0.16 -5.59
C GLY A 108 4.23 -0.61 -5.27
N ILE A 109 5.36 -0.19 -5.84
CA ILE A 109 6.67 -0.82 -5.60
C ILE A 109 7.07 -0.68 -4.13
N ILE A 110 7.04 0.54 -3.58
CA ILE A 110 7.45 0.80 -2.20
C ILE A 110 6.55 0.07 -1.21
N ALA A 111 5.22 0.07 -1.42
CA ALA A 111 4.28 -0.65 -0.57
C ALA A 111 4.50 -2.17 -0.63
N SER A 112 4.74 -2.72 -1.82
CA SER A 112 5.02 -4.15 -2.00
C SER A 112 6.32 -4.56 -1.30
N THR A 113 7.38 -3.77 -1.46
CA THR A 113 8.65 -4.02 -0.74
C THR A 113 8.47 -3.89 0.77
N GLY A 114 7.68 -2.92 1.24
CA GLY A 114 7.34 -2.80 2.66
C GLY A 114 6.62 -4.03 3.20
N TYR A 115 5.72 -4.62 2.40
CA TYR A 115 5.03 -5.85 2.77
C TYR A 115 5.98 -7.06 2.79
N LEU A 116 6.93 -7.14 1.85
CA LEU A 116 7.97 -8.19 1.88
C LEU A 116 8.82 -8.11 3.14
N PHE A 117 9.19 -6.91 3.59
CA PHE A 117 9.85 -6.71 4.89
C PHE A 117 8.96 -7.21 6.03
N ALA A 118 7.67 -6.87 6.03
CA ALA A 118 6.73 -7.35 7.05
C ALA A 118 6.61 -8.88 7.07
N CYS A 119 6.59 -9.54 5.91
CA CYS A 119 6.66 -10.99 5.79
C CYS A 119 7.95 -11.55 6.40
N GLY A 120 9.10 -10.91 6.14
CA GLY A 120 10.38 -11.27 6.77
C GLY A 120 10.32 -11.12 8.30
N GLY A 121 9.70 -10.05 8.81
CA GLY A 121 9.47 -9.86 10.24
C GLY A 121 8.56 -10.92 10.85
N LEU A 122 7.50 -11.33 10.15
CA LEU A 122 6.59 -12.39 10.57
C LEU A 122 7.31 -13.75 10.60
N TYR A 123 8.09 -14.04 9.57
CA TYR A 123 8.92 -15.24 9.52
C TYR A 123 9.90 -15.30 10.69
N ALA A 124 10.56 -14.18 11.01
CA ALA A 124 11.53 -14.11 12.09
C ALA A 124 10.92 -14.41 13.48
N ILE A 125 9.74 -13.86 13.80
CA ILE A 125 9.05 -14.19 15.06
C ILE A 125 8.54 -15.64 15.07
N TYR A 126 8.10 -16.16 13.92
CA TYR A 126 7.67 -17.55 13.80
C TYR A 126 8.83 -18.50 14.10
N GLN A 127 9.98 -18.32 13.45
CA GLN A 127 11.16 -19.13 13.71
C GLN A 127 11.66 -19.00 15.15
N ASN A 128 11.65 -17.78 15.72
CA ASN A 128 12.01 -17.58 17.12
C ASN A 128 11.12 -18.41 18.07
N LYS A 129 9.82 -18.51 17.78
CA LYS A 129 8.88 -19.28 18.60
C LYS A 129 9.09 -20.79 18.46
N ASN A 130 9.39 -21.27 17.26
CA ASN A 130 9.74 -22.68 17.03
C ASN A 130 10.99 -23.06 17.85
N LEU A 131 12.05 -22.25 17.80
CA LEU A 131 13.30 -22.50 18.53
C LEU A 131 13.14 -22.49 20.06
N MET A 132 12.10 -21.84 20.57
CA MET A 132 11.79 -21.78 22.00
C MET A 132 10.63 -22.70 22.39
N GLU A 133 10.13 -23.53 21.46
CA GLU A 133 8.99 -24.44 21.66
C GLU A 133 7.75 -23.73 22.22
N ARG A 134 7.47 -22.51 21.74
CA ARG A 134 6.31 -21.71 22.18
C ARG A 134 5.21 -21.69 21.15
N ASN A 135 3.97 -21.75 21.63
CA ASN A 135 2.77 -21.58 20.81
C ASN A 135 2.74 -20.24 20.05
N HIS A 136 2.21 -20.29 18.83
CA HIS A 136 2.07 -19.14 17.92
C HIS A 136 0.77 -18.39 18.17
N PHE A 137 0.77 -17.08 17.86
CA PHE A 137 -0.43 -16.23 17.85
C PHE A 137 -1.34 -16.29 19.09
N THR A 138 -0.77 -16.55 20.26
CA THR A 138 -1.53 -16.64 21.52
C THR A 138 -1.89 -15.27 22.09
N SER A 139 -1.02 -14.27 21.91
CA SER A 139 -1.23 -12.90 22.40
C SER A 139 -2.18 -12.10 21.50
N ILE A 140 -2.81 -11.06 22.06
CA ILE A 140 -3.65 -10.12 21.31
C ILE A 140 -2.85 -9.47 20.16
N HIS A 141 -1.61 -9.06 20.42
CA HIS A 141 -0.71 -8.49 19.41
C HIS A 141 -0.49 -9.45 18.23
N GLY A 142 -0.25 -10.73 18.52
CA GLY A 142 -0.06 -11.75 17.49
C GLY A 142 -1.32 -12.00 16.67
N LYS A 143 -2.49 -12.05 17.30
CA LYS A 143 -3.79 -12.24 16.62
C LYS A 143 -4.13 -11.06 15.71
N ILE A 144 -4.01 -9.83 16.21
CA ILE A 144 -4.22 -8.63 15.38
C ILE A 144 -3.20 -8.58 14.25
N GLY A 145 -1.93 -8.86 14.54
CA GLY A 145 -0.85 -8.85 13.56
C GLY A 145 -1.12 -9.78 12.38
N ILE A 146 -1.53 -11.04 12.62
CA ILE A 146 -1.80 -11.97 11.52
C ILE A 146 -3.04 -11.56 10.71
N VAL A 147 -4.10 -11.07 11.37
CA VAL A 147 -5.29 -10.56 10.67
C VAL A 147 -4.93 -9.39 9.76
N VAL A 148 -4.13 -8.43 10.25
CA VAL A 148 -3.63 -7.30 9.47
C VAL A 148 -2.81 -7.79 8.28
N MET A 149 -1.86 -8.71 8.50
CA MET A 149 -1.00 -9.24 7.43
C MET A 149 -1.80 -9.90 6.33
N VAL A 150 -2.74 -10.79 6.67
CA VAL A 150 -3.59 -11.47 5.68
C VAL A 150 -4.49 -10.47 4.96
N THR A 151 -5.12 -9.55 5.68
CA THR A 151 -6.05 -8.59 5.08
C THR A 151 -5.33 -7.58 4.18
N PHE A 152 -4.06 -7.24 4.46
CA PHE A 152 -3.24 -6.36 3.61
C PHE A 152 -2.97 -6.93 2.21
N LEU A 153 -3.04 -8.26 2.02
CA LEU A 153 -2.94 -8.86 0.69
C LEU A 153 -4.04 -8.35 -0.24
N GLY A 154 -5.25 -8.10 0.27
CA GLY A 154 -6.37 -7.59 -0.52
C GLY A 154 -6.04 -6.28 -1.23
N PRO A 155 -5.70 -5.20 -0.50
CA PRO A 155 -5.29 -3.95 -1.12
C PRO A 155 -4.03 -4.05 -1.98
N LEU A 156 -3.05 -4.88 -1.63
CA LEU A 156 -1.86 -5.10 -2.45
C LEU A 156 -2.20 -5.73 -3.80
N LEU A 157 -3.01 -6.79 -3.82
CA LEU A 157 -3.48 -7.45 -5.03
C LEU A 157 -4.40 -6.51 -5.84
N ALA A 158 -5.30 -5.79 -5.18
CA ALA A 158 -6.13 -4.78 -5.84
C ALA A 158 -5.26 -3.69 -6.49
N GLY A 159 -4.22 -3.22 -5.79
CA GLY A 159 -3.27 -2.23 -6.32
C GLY A 159 -2.43 -2.76 -7.49
N GLY A 160 -1.90 -3.98 -7.35
CA GLY A 160 -0.98 -4.59 -8.29
C GLY A 160 -1.63 -5.24 -9.51
N VAL A 161 -2.86 -5.74 -9.40
CA VAL A 161 -3.56 -6.47 -10.47
C VAL A 161 -4.71 -5.64 -11.06
N VAL A 162 -5.54 -5.03 -10.22
CA VAL A 162 -6.76 -4.35 -10.68
C VAL A 162 -6.49 -2.89 -11.05
N LEU A 163 -5.71 -2.18 -10.21
CA LEU A 163 -5.50 -0.73 -10.31
C LEU A 163 -4.14 -0.34 -10.91
N HIS A 164 -3.31 -1.30 -11.31
CA HIS A 164 -1.97 -1.02 -11.84
C HIS A 164 -2.07 -0.12 -13.09
N PRO A 165 -1.26 0.95 -13.20
CA PRO A 165 -1.45 1.94 -14.27
C PRO A 165 -1.20 1.38 -15.68
N ASP A 166 -0.33 0.38 -15.81
CA ASP A 166 -0.02 -0.23 -17.11
C ASP A 166 -1.09 -1.24 -17.55
N PHE A 167 -1.29 -2.28 -16.75
CA PHE A 167 -2.07 -3.47 -17.12
C PHE A 167 -3.31 -3.70 -16.22
N GLY A 168 -3.65 -2.75 -15.34
CA GLY A 168 -4.76 -2.92 -14.42
C GLY A 168 -6.10 -3.09 -15.14
N VAL A 169 -6.79 -4.20 -14.83
CA VAL A 169 -8.05 -4.60 -15.48
C VAL A 169 -9.14 -3.52 -15.35
N ASP A 170 -9.17 -2.82 -14.21
CA ASP A 170 -10.16 -1.78 -13.96
C ASP A 170 -9.53 -0.53 -13.31
N LYS A 171 -8.47 -0.05 -13.96
CA LYS A 171 -7.66 1.07 -13.45
C LYS A 171 -8.42 2.37 -13.32
N THR A 172 -9.60 2.57 -13.91
CA THR A 172 -10.36 3.83 -13.81
C THR A 172 -11.53 3.78 -12.84
N ASN A 173 -11.87 2.62 -12.27
CA ASN A 173 -13.03 2.50 -11.40
C ASN A 173 -12.88 3.25 -10.07
N LYS A 174 -13.76 4.23 -9.88
CA LYS A 174 -13.77 5.12 -8.72
C LYS A 174 -14.14 4.40 -7.43
N LEU A 175 -15.02 3.41 -7.48
CA LEU A 175 -15.42 2.63 -6.31
C LEU A 175 -14.24 1.81 -5.80
N ILE A 176 -13.59 1.03 -6.68
CA ILE A 176 -12.44 0.18 -6.31
C ILE A 176 -11.30 1.05 -5.76
N ARG A 177 -11.00 2.19 -6.40
CA ARG A 177 -10.01 3.15 -5.90
C ARG A 177 -10.36 3.71 -4.52
N THR A 178 -11.64 3.98 -4.27
CA THR A 178 -12.12 4.50 -2.99
C THR A 178 -12.03 3.43 -1.90
N VAL A 179 -12.49 2.21 -2.18
CA VAL A 179 -12.40 1.06 -1.27
C VAL A 179 -10.94 0.74 -0.95
N HIS A 180 -10.06 0.62 -1.97
CA HIS A 180 -8.63 0.41 -1.79
C HIS A 180 -8.03 1.48 -0.86
N LYS A 181 -8.33 2.75 -1.10
CA LYS A 181 -7.85 3.86 -0.26
C LYS A 181 -8.34 3.74 1.19
N MET A 182 -9.64 3.51 1.40
CA MET A 182 -10.23 3.46 2.74
C MET A 182 -9.73 2.25 3.53
N VAL A 183 -9.72 1.07 2.92
CA VAL A 183 -9.23 -0.16 3.54
C VAL A 183 -7.75 -0.05 3.86
N SER A 184 -6.90 0.42 2.94
CA SER A 184 -5.48 0.61 3.20
C SER A 184 -5.23 1.56 4.36
N ARG A 185 -5.95 2.69 4.44
CA ARG A 185 -5.83 3.64 5.55
C ARG A 185 -6.21 3.02 6.89
N PHE A 186 -7.33 2.31 6.93
CA PHE A 186 -7.78 1.62 8.13
C PHE A 186 -6.74 0.57 8.58
N LEU A 187 -6.30 -0.29 7.67
CA LEU A 187 -5.32 -1.33 7.98
C LEU A 187 -3.97 -0.75 8.41
N MET A 188 -3.50 0.34 7.80
CA MET A 188 -2.30 1.05 8.25
C MET A 188 -2.46 1.56 9.68
N CYS A 189 -3.62 2.16 10.01
CA CYS A 189 -3.92 2.65 11.34
C CYS A 189 -3.86 1.51 12.38
N VAL A 190 -4.50 0.38 12.08
CA VAL A 190 -4.49 -0.82 12.94
C VAL A 190 -3.08 -1.41 13.03
N ALA A 191 -2.32 -1.47 11.94
CA ALA A 191 -0.95 -1.98 11.93
C ALA A 191 -0.04 -1.13 12.84
N TRP A 192 -0.12 0.19 12.72
CA TRP A 192 0.68 1.13 13.52
C TRP A 192 0.30 1.08 15.00
N GLY A 193 -1.00 1.02 15.31
CA GLY A 193 -1.49 0.78 16.66
C GLY A 193 -1.00 -0.55 17.23
N ASN A 194 -1.03 -1.61 16.42
CA ASN A 194 -0.54 -2.93 16.84
C ASN A 194 0.98 -2.94 17.05
N SER A 195 1.76 -2.15 16.31
CA SER A 195 3.21 -1.97 16.55
C SER A 195 3.48 -1.28 17.89
N ILE A 196 2.74 -0.20 18.21
CA ILE A 196 2.82 0.45 19.52
C ILE A 196 2.45 -0.53 20.63
N TYR A 197 1.36 -1.30 20.45
CA TYR A 197 0.92 -2.29 21.43
C TYR A 197 1.95 -3.43 21.61
N GLY A 198 2.58 -3.87 20.53
CA GLY A 198 3.68 -4.83 20.58
C GLY A 198 4.86 -4.30 21.40
N LEU A 199 5.25 -3.04 21.17
CA LEU A 199 6.30 -2.38 21.96
C LEU A 199 5.90 -2.20 23.43
N TYR A 200 4.65 -1.85 23.72
CA TYR A 200 4.14 -1.77 25.08
C TYR A 200 4.30 -3.10 25.82
N GLY A 201 4.00 -4.22 25.16
CA GLY A 201 4.15 -5.56 25.74
C GLY A 201 5.59 -5.96 26.10
N ILE A 202 6.60 -5.34 25.47
CA ILE A 202 8.02 -5.61 25.75
C ILE A 202 8.71 -4.51 26.58
N ARG A 203 8.17 -3.28 26.62
CA ARG A 203 8.81 -2.10 27.23
C ARG A 203 7.86 -1.27 28.11
N SER A 204 6.84 -1.90 28.72
CA SER A 204 5.91 -1.22 29.64
C SER A 204 6.61 -0.45 30.76
N GLU A 205 7.74 -0.96 31.26
CA GLU A 205 8.57 -0.36 32.32
C GLU A 205 9.42 0.85 31.86
N HIS A 206 9.44 1.16 30.57
CA HIS A 206 10.28 2.21 29.99
C HIS A 206 9.43 3.25 29.24
N PRO A 207 8.68 4.11 29.95
CA PRO A 207 7.70 5.03 29.35
C PRO A 207 8.32 6.01 28.35
N MET A 208 9.57 6.42 28.56
CA MET A 208 10.28 7.29 27.62
C MET A 208 10.50 6.63 26.25
N GLU A 209 10.71 5.30 26.20
CA GLU A 209 10.86 4.58 24.93
C GLU A 209 9.53 4.49 24.19
N LEU A 210 8.44 4.26 24.93
CA LEU A 210 7.08 4.27 24.38
C LEU A 210 6.70 5.65 23.84
N PHE A 211 7.08 6.71 24.55
CA PHE A 211 6.86 8.08 24.12
C PHE A 211 7.63 8.41 22.83
N LEU A 212 8.94 8.09 22.80
CA LEU A 212 9.79 8.32 21.63
C LEU A 212 9.35 7.51 20.40
N TYR A 213 8.80 6.31 20.61
CA TYR A 213 8.22 5.53 19.52
C TYR A 213 6.86 6.10 19.09
N GLY A 214 5.95 6.33 20.04
CA GLY A 214 4.55 6.65 19.77
C GLY A 214 4.34 8.06 19.22
N VAL A 215 4.96 9.08 19.80
CA VAL A 215 4.67 10.49 19.44
C VAL A 215 4.98 10.80 17.98
N PRO A 216 6.17 10.49 17.43
CA PRO A 216 6.43 10.74 16.01
C PRO A 216 5.46 9.98 15.10
N LEU A 217 5.09 8.74 15.46
CA LEU A 217 4.16 7.93 14.69
C LEU A 217 2.75 8.54 14.67
N LEU A 218 2.27 9.00 15.83
CA LEU A 218 0.98 9.69 15.98
C LEU A 218 0.95 11.01 15.20
N MET A 219 2.06 11.75 15.16
CA MET A 219 2.20 12.98 14.37
C MET A 219 2.23 12.72 12.86
N LEU A 220 2.81 11.61 12.42
CA LEU A 220 2.86 11.22 11.00
C LEU A 220 1.53 10.65 10.48
N MET A 221 0.70 10.10 11.37
CA MET A 221 -0.59 9.50 11.04
C MET A 221 -1.55 10.45 10.30
N PRO A 222 -1.87 11.67 10.79
CA PRO A 222 -2.75 12.59 10.07
C PRO A 222 -2.20 12.92 8.68
N ILE A 223 -0.90 13.15 8.58
CA ILE A 223 -0.21 13.50 7.32
C ILE A 223 -0.28 12.35 6.31
N THR A 224 -0.27 11.11 6.78
CA THR A 224 -0.26 9.92 5.93
C THR A 224 -1.67 9.47 5.57
N LEU A 225 -2.59 9.47 6.54
CA LEU A 225 -3.92 8.88 6.41
C LEU A 225 -5.00 9.83 5.89
N MET A 226 -4.84 11.16 5.99
CA MET A 226 -5.82 12.12 5.45
C MET A 226 -5.65 12.38 3.96
#